data_AF-A0A2G2ML49-F1
#
_entry.id   AF-A0A2G2ML49-F1
#
_cell.length_a   1.000
_cell.length_b   1.000
_cell.length_c   1.000
_cell.angle_alpha   90.00
_cell.angle_beta   90.00
_cell.angle_gamma   90.00
#
_symmetry.space_group_name_H-M   'P 1'
#
loop_
_entity.id
_entity.type
_entity.pdbx_description
1 polymer ?
#
loop_
_entity_poly.entity_id
_entity_poly.type
_entity_poly.pdbx_seq_one_letter_code
_entity_poly.pdbx_strand_id
1 'polypeptide(L)'
;MSALSELKQKLRQGRVYRRSDLARWSKAVDRHVSKLVEEGVLVKASGGLYMTPSKSRFGDVPANPAKLVAKFLNDDRFLMVNPNAYNSLGVGTTQLYNEVVVYNHKRHEHCELGGLKFDFRRKMDFPKTVTPEFLLVDLFNNVKHLAENHEDVLRRAKDRAVDMNAKALRKAADKYGKIGTKKIIESLLV
;
A
#
# COMPACT_ATOMS: atom_id res chain seq x y z
N MET A 1 -34.43 21.28 -5.11
CA MET A 1 -33.04 20.86 -5.42
C MET A 1 -33.10 19.57 -6.24
N SER A 2 -32.16 19.34 -7.16
CA SER A 2 -32.11 18.08 -7.92
C SER A 2 -31.41 16.99 -7.11
N ALA A 3 -31.77 15.72 -7.31
CA ALA A 3 -31.11 14.60 -6.62
C ALA A 3 -29.58 14.55 -6.87
N LEU A 4 -29.11 15.08 -8.01
CA LEU A 4 -27.68 15.26 -8.30
C LEU A 4 -27.04 16.31 -7.38
N SER A 5 -27.70 17.45 -7.19
CA SER A 5 -27.22 18.52 -6.31
C SER A 5 -27.14 18.08 -4.84
N GLU A 6 -28.10 17.26 -4.38
CA GLU A 6 -28.09 16.68 -3.04
C GLU A 6 -26.90 15.73 -2.85
N LEU A 7 -26.63 14.86 -3.83
CA LEU A 7 -25.45 13.97 -3.80
C LEU A 7 -24.15 14.80 -3.74
N LYS A 8 -24.04 15.85 -4.56
CA LYS A 8 -22.88 16.74 -4.61
C LYS A 8 -22.59 17.38 -3.26
N GLN A 9 -23.61 17.78 -2.49
CA GLN A 9 -23.45 18.33 -1.15
C GLN A 9 -22.95 17.32 -0.10
N LYS A 10 -23.13 16.01 -0.32
CA LYS A 10 -22.59 14.97 0.58
C LYS A 10 -21.11 14.65 0.30
N LEU A 11 -20.59 15.06 -0.86
CA LEU A 11 -19.20 14.85 -1.22
C LEU A 11 -18.30 15.83 -0.45
N ARG A 12 -17.17 15.32 0.05
CA ARG A 12 -16.16 16.10 0.76
C ARG A 12 -14.85 15.98 0.03
N GLN A 13 -14.18 17.10 -0.23
CA GLN A 13 -12.90 17.13 -0.95
C GLN A 13 -11.86 16.20 -0.34
N GLY A 14 -11.04 15.58 -1.19
CA GLY A 14 -9.97 14.67 -0.78
C GLY A 14 -10.46 13.36 -0.14
N ARG A 15 -11.74 13.00 -0.34
CA ARG A 15 -12.29 11.69 0.06
C ARG A 15 -12.43 10.76 -1.13
N VAL A 16 -12.35 9.47 -0.81
CA VAL A 16 -12.55 8.34 -1.71
C VAL A 16 -13.87 7.66 -1.33
N TYR A 17 -14.64 7.28 -2.36
CA TYR A 17 -15.97 6.71 -2.26
C TYR A 17 -16.07 5.47 -3.13
N ARG A 18 -16.72 4.44 -2.61
CA ARG A 18 -17.20 3.33 -3.44
C ARG A 18 -18.51 3.70 -4.09
N ARG A 19 -18.84 3.05 -5.20
CA ARG A 19 -20.20 3.06 -5.76
C ARG A 19 -21.26 2.76 -4.68
N SER A 20 -20.99 1.79 -3.81
CA SER A 20 -21.88 1.42 -2.69
C SER A 20 -22.06 2.53 -1.65
N ASP A 21 -21.06 3.39 -1.45
CA ASP A 21 -21.17 4.54 -0.53
C ASP A 21 -22.11 5.58 -1.14
N LEU A 22 -21.95 5.86 -2.43
CA LEU A 22 -22.76 6.82 -3.19
C LEU A 22 -24.21 6.34 -3.37
N ALA A 23 -24.42 5.03 -3.44
CA ALA A 23 -25.75 4.40 -3.50
C ALA A 23 -26.64 4.70 -2.30
N ARG A 24 -26.05 5.06 -1.16
CA ARG A 24 -26.81 5.48 0.03
C ARG A 24 -27.50 6.83 -0.15
N TRP A 25 -27.05 7.63 -1.11
CA TRP A 25 -27.52 9.00 -1.34
C TRP A 25 -28.13 9.21 -2.72
N SER A 26 -28.12 8.19 -3.59
CA SER A 26 -28.69 8.29 -4.93
C SER A 26 -29.34 6.99 -5.36
N LYS A 27 -30.58 7.07 -5.88
CA LYS A 27 -31.27 5.95 -6.54
C LYS A 27 -30.79 5.71 -7.98
N ALA A 28 -30.10 6.68 -8.59
CA ALA A 28 -29.59 6.64 -9.95
C ALA A 28 -28.06 6.83 -9.96
N VAL A 29 -27.36 5.98 -9.21
CA VAL A 29 -25.92 6.13 -8.90
C VAL A 29 -25.08 6.29 -10.15
N ASP A 30 -25.21 5.39 -11.11
CA ASP A 30 -24.33 5.37 -12.29
C ASP A 30 -24.51 6.64 -13.12
N ARG A 31 -25.76 7.07 -13.33
CA ARG A 31 -26.07 8.33 -14.02
C ARG A 31 -25.47 9.54 -13.30
N HIS A 32 -25.62 9.62 -11.97
CA HIS A 32 -25.10 10.76 -11.21
C HIS A 32 -23.58 10.76 -11.16
N VAL A 33 -22.96 9.59 -11.00
CA VAL A 33 -21.50 9.44 -11.02
C VAL A 33 -20.92 9.86 -12.35
N SER A 34 -21.49 9.41 -13.49
CA SER A 34 -21.01 9.83 -14.81
C SER A 34 -21.04 11.36 -14.94
N LYS A 35 -22.16 12.00 -14.58
CA LYS A 35 -22.26 13.47 -14.60
C LYS A 35 -21.25 14.16 -13.69
N LEU A 36 -21.04 13.65 -12.47
CA LEU A 36 -20.07 14.23 -11.54
C LEU A 36 -18.62 14.04 -12.01
N VAL A 37 -18.35 12.97 -12.76
CA VAL A 37 -17.05 12.77 -13.41
C VAL A 37 -16.87 13.72 -14.59
N GLU A 38 -17.90 13.89 -15.43
CA GLU A 38 -17.91 14.87 -16.52
C GLU A 38 -17.72 16.30 -16.01
N GLU A 39 -18.35 16.65 -14.87
CA GLU A 39 -18.19 17.95 -14.20
C GLU A 39 -16.83 18.12 -13.47
N GLY A 40 -15.98 17.09 -13.43
CA GLY A 40 -14.70 17.10 -12.70
C GLY A 40 -14.84 17.12 -11.17
N VAL A 41 -16.04 16.91 -10.63
CA VAL A 41 -16.29 16.83 -9.18
C VAL A 41 -15.79 15.51 -8.61
N LEU A 42 -15.91 14.45 -9.39
CA LEU A 42 -15.35 13.13 -9.11
C LEU A 42 -14.30 12.77 -10.15
N VAL A 43 -13.27 12.05 -9.72
CA VAL A 43 -12.29 11.39 -10.58
C VAL A 43 -12.42 9.89 -10.36
N LYS A 44 -12.46 9.12 -11.45
CA LYS A 44 -12.52 7.66 -11.38
C LYS A 44 -11.13 7.14 -10.99
N ALA A 45 -11.04 6.52 -9.80
CA ALA A 45 -9.80 5.93 -9.32
C ALA A 45 -9.62 4.49 -9.80
N SER A 46 -10.71 3.72 -9.87
CA SER A 46 -10.75 2.36 -10.41
C SER A 46 -12.20 1.93 -10.67
N GLY A 47 -12.45 0.68 -11.07
CA GLY A 47 -13.79 0.13 -11.20
C GLY A 47 -14.61 0.27 -9.91
N GLY A 48 -15.65 1.10 -9.93
CA GLY A 48 -16.51 1.35 -8.77
C GLY A 48 -15.88 2.15 -7.64
N LEU A 49 -14.69 2.74 -7.84
CA LEU A 49 -13.98 3.57 -6.87
C LEU A 49 -13.77 4.98 -7.44
N TYR A 50 -14.21 5.99 -6.69
CA TYR A 50 -14.21 7.38 -7.11
C TYR A 50 -13.56 8.25 -6.04
N MET A 51 -12.88 9.32 -6.42
CA MET A 51 -12.32 10.28 -5.49
C MET A 51 -12.82 11.68 -5.81
N THR A 52 -12.86 12.53 -4.79
CA THR A 52 -13.01 13.97 -4.97
C THR A 52 -11.61 14.57 -4.94
N PRO A 53 -11.18 15.31 -5.98
CA PRO A 53 -9.89 15.98 -5.95
C PRO A 53 -9.88 17.02 -4.83
N SER A 54 -8.75 17.15 -4.16
CA SER A 54 -8.49 18.30 -3.28
C SER A 54 -7.69 19.33 -4.06
N LYS A 55 -8.05 20.61 -3.95
CA LYS A 55 -7.34 21.68 -4.64
C LYS A 55 -6.19 22.20 -3.78
N SER A 56 -5.02 22.35 -4.38
CA SER A 56 -3.90 23.12 -3.85
C SER A 56 -3.65 24.36 -4.71
N ARG A 57 -2.75 25.25 -4.27
CA ARG A 57 -2.28 26.40 -5.07
C ARG A 57 -1.65 25.96 -6.40
N PHE A 58 -1.23 24.70 -6.52
CA PHE A 58 -0.56 24.12 -7.69
C PHE A 58 -1.47 23.20 -8.52
N GLY A 59 -2.78 23.21 -8.28
CA GLY A 59 -3.75 22.37 -8.97
C GLY A 59 -4.27 21.20 -8.12
N ASP A 60 -4.82 20.19 -8.80
CA ASP A 60 -5.44 19.05 -8.16
C ASP A 60 -4.41 18.15 -7.48
N VAL A 61 -4.69 17.80 -6.23
CA VAL A 61 -3.87 16.91 -5.43
C VAL A 61 -4.44 15.49 -5.57
N PRO A 62 -3.61 14.50 -5.93
CA PRO A 62 -4.04 13.12 -6.00
C PRO A 62 -4.54 12.63 -4.64
N ALA A 63 -5.43 11.63 -4.66
CA ALA A 63 -5.93 11.07 -3.42
C ALA A 63 -4.78 10.46 -2.64
N ASN A 64 -4.82 10.66 -1.31
CA ASN A 64 -3.88 10.00 -0.42
C ASN A 64 -3.91 8.48 -0.70
N PRO A 65 -2.77 7.86 -1.05
CA PRO A 65 -2.69 6.44 -1.38
C PRO A 65 -3.32 5.53 -0.33
N ALA A 66 -3.12 5.84 0.96
CA ALA A 66 -3.69 5.06 2.05
C ALA A 66 -5.22 5.13 2.06
N LYS A 67 -5.84 6.26 1.71
CA LYS A 67 -7.30 6.37 1.60
C LYS A 67 -7.83 5.57 0.41
N LEU A 68 -7.12 5.55 -0.71
CA LEU A 68 -7.47 4.72 -1.87
C LEU A 68 -7.44 3.25 -1.51
N VAL A 69 -6.34 2.79 -0.90
CA VAL A 69 -6.15 1.41 -0.44
C VAL A 69 -7.22 1.02 0.58
N ALA A 70 -7.45 1.85 1.61
CA ALA A 70 -8.44 1.58 2.64
C ALA A 70 -9.84 1.41 2.04
N LYS A 71 -10.22 2.34 1.15
CA LYS A 71 -11.50 2.26 0.44
C LYS A 71 -11.52 1.16 -0.61
N PHE A 72 -10.42 0.73 -1.19
CA PHE A 72 -10.40 -0.41 -2.09
C PHE A 72 -10.56 -1.76 -1.36
N LEU A 73 -9.96 -1.88 -0.16
CA LEU A 73 -10.07 -3.07 0.69
C LEU A 73 -11.34 -3.13 1.55
N ASN A 74 -11.99 -1.99 1.81
CA ASN A 74 -13.00 -1.85 2.87
C ASN A 74 -12.41 -2.18 4.24
N ASP A 75 -11.16 -1.81 4.45
CA ASP A 75 -10.40 -2.20 5.62
C ASP A 75 -9.38 -1.11 5.92
N ASP A 76 -9.18 -0.83 7.20
CA ASP A 76 -8.13 0.08 7.66
C ASP A 76 -6.90 -0.72 8.16
N ARG A 77 -7.00 -2.05 8.26
CA ARG A 77 -5.89 -2.94 8.62
C ARG A 77 -5.15 -3.41 7.38
N PHE A 78 -4.15 -2.63 7.00
CA PHE A 78 -3.17 -2.97 5.97
C PHE A 78 -1.82 -2.30 6.29
N LEU A 79 -0.75 -2.78 5.66
CA LEU A 79 0.57 -2.17 5.72
C LEU A 79 1.04 -1.88 4.30
N MET A 80 1.41 -0.62 4.04
CA MET A 80 1.98 -0.20 2.77
C MET A 80 3.50 -0.15 2.89
N VAL A 81 4.19 -0.84 1.99
CA VAL A 81 5.66 -0.88 1.92
C VAL A 81 6.06 -0.66 0.48
N ASN A 82 6.87 0.37 0.22
CA ASN A 82 7.53 0.52 -1.06
C ASN A 82 8.90 -0.18 -0.98
N PRO A 83 9.30 -1.02 -1.95
CA PRO A 83 10.63 -1.66 -1.96
C PRO A 83 11.80 -0.68 -1.82
N ASN A 84 11.63 0.59 -2.23
CA ASN A 84 12.61 1.66 -1.99
C ASN A 84 12.97 1.84 -0.50
N ALA A 85 12.09 1.43 0.43
CA ALA A 85 12.34 1.49 1.86
C ALA A 85 13.58 0.67 2.26
N TYR A 86 13.92 -0.40 1.52
CA TYR A 86 15.11 -1.21 1.80
C TYR A 86 16.41 -0.39 1.74
N ASN A 87 16.44 0.74 1.03
CA ASN A 87 17.59 1.65 1.03
C ASN A 87 17.96 2.12 2.44
N SER A 88 16.98 2.28 3.34
CA SER A 88 17.21 2.66 4.74
C SER A 88 17.97 1.60 5.56
N LEU A 89 18.06 0.36 5.06
CA LEU A 89 18.84 -0.71 5.68
C LEU A 89 20.32 -0.67 5.27
N GLY A 90 20.73 0.18 4.33
CA GLY A 90 22.12 0.26 3.87
C GLY A 90 22.57 -0.94 3.03
N VAL A 91 21.63 -1.71 2.46
CA VAL A 91 21.92 -2.96 1.73
C VAL A 91 22.29 -2.75 0.27
N GLY A 92 22.52 -1.51 -0.16
CA GLY A 92 23.00 -1.20 -1.51
C GLY A 92 21.97 -1.37 -2.63
N THR A 93 20.68 -1.35 -2.32
CA THR A 93 19.61 -1.28 -3.32
C THR A 93 19.65 0.09 -4.01
N THR A 94 19.51 0.09 -5.33
CA THR A 94 19.66 1.29 -6.18
C THR A 94 18.47 1.49 -7.12
N GLN A 95 17.66 0.46 -7.36
CA GLN A 95 16.49 0.56 -8.22
C GLN A 95 15.39 1.39 -7.57
N LEU A 96 14.70 2.18 -8.40
CA LEU A 96 13.54 2.97 -7.99
C LEU A 96 12.25 2.28 -8.43
N TYR A 97 11.48 1.82 -7.46
CA TYR A 97 10.21 1.14 -7.67
C TYR A 97 9.05 2.14 -7.67
N ASN A 98 8.23 2.09 -8.73
CA ASN A 98 7.01 2.90 -8.90
C ASN A 98 5.74 2.18 -8.42
N GLU A 99 5.91 1.04 -7.75
CA GLU A 99 4.83 0.21 -7.22
C GLU A 99 4.93 0.11 -5.70
N VAL A 100 3.78 0.11 -5.03
CA VAL A 100 3.68 -0.05 -3.58
C VAL A 100 3.08 -1.41 -3.24
N VAL A 101 3.77 -2.17 -2.40
CA VAL A 101 3.26 -3.43 -1.86
C VAL A 101 2.29 -3.13 -0.72
N VAL A 102 1.11 -3.76 -0.75
CA VAL A 102 0.08 -3.63 0.27
C VAL A 102 -0.18 -4.98 0.93
N TYR A 103 0.39 -5.19 2.12
CA TYR A 103 0.06 -6.33 2.96
C TYR A 103 -1.33 -6.14 3.58
N ASN A 104 -2.20 -7.12 3.37
CA ASN A 104 -3.59 -7.06 3.80
C ASN A 104 -4.14 -8.47 4.05
N HIS A 105 -5.38 -8.58 4.53
CA HIS A 105 -6.02 -9.89 4.81
C HIS A 105 -7.09 -10.31 3.77
N LYS A 106 -7.38 -9.48 2.76
CA LYS A 106 -8.56 -9.63 1.90
C LYS A 106 -8.24 -9.99 0.45
N ARG A 107 -7.30 -9.29 -0.18
CA ARG A 107 -7.02 -9.32 -1.62
C ARG A 107 -5.57 -9.73 -1.91
N HIS A 108 -5.39 -10.40 -3.05
CA HIS A 108 -4.08 -10.74 -3.61
C HIS A 108 -4.11 -10.48 -5.12
N GLU A 109 -3.68 -9.30 -5.55
CA GLU A 109 -3.78 -8.86 -6.95
C GLU A 109 -2.87 -7.65 -7.22
N HIS A 110 -2.44 -7.49 -8.47
CA HIS A 110 -1.84 -6.24 -8.94
C HIS A 110 -2.96 -5.35 -9.47
N CYS A 111 -3.06 -4.11 -9.02
CA CYS A 111 -4.04 -3.18 -9.55
C CYS A 111 -3.55 -1.73 -9.52
N GLU A 112 -4.14 -0.91 -10.39
CA GLU A 112 -3.91 0.52 -10.43
C GLU A 112 -5.09 1.26 -9.77
N LEU A 113 -4.79 2.13 -8.81
CA LEU A 113 -5.78 2.98 -8.15
C LEU A 113 -5.35 4.44 -8.28
N GLY A 114 -6.11 5.24 -9.04
CA GLY A 114 -5.85 6.67 -9.21
C GLY A 114 -4.47 6.95 -9.83
N GLY A 115 -4.04 6.13 -10.80
CA GLY A 115 -2.74 6.25 -11.47
C GLY A 115 -1.55 5.67 -10.70
N LEU A 116 -1.77 5.14 -9.48
CA LEU A 116 -0.73 4.53 -8.65
C LEU A 116 -0.82 3.01 -8.75
N LYS A 117 0.34 2.37 -8.92
CA LYS A 117 0.46 0.91 -9.01
C LYS A 117 0.61 0.29 -7.63
N PHE A 118 -0.18 -0.75 -7.38
CA PHE A 118 -0.16 -1.49 -6.12
C PHE A 118 -0.08 -2.99 -6.37
N ASP A 119 0.77 -3.65 -5.58
CA ASP A 119 0.80 -5.10 -5.44
C ASP A 119 0.15 -5.48 -4.09
N PHE A 120 -1.12 -5.86 -4.13
CA PHE A 120 -1.83 -6.34 -2.96
C PHE A 120 -1.40 -7.76 -2.66
N ARG A 121 -0.84 -7.99 -1.47
CA ARG A 121 -0.39 -9.30 -1.00
C ARG A 121 -1.14 -9.71 0.25
N ARG A 122 -1.97 -10.75 0.12
CA ARG A 122 -2.62 -11.35 1.30
C ARG A 122 -1.59 -12.00 2.22
N LYS A 123 -1.57 -11.61 3.50
CA LYS A 123 -0.69 -12.14 4.56
C LYS A 123 -1.52 -12.51 5.79
N MET A 124 -1.03 -13.49 6.55
CA MET A 124 -1.65 -13.86 7.84
C MET A 124 -1.44 -12.78 8.89
N ASP A 125 -0.26 -12.16 8.93
CA ASP A 125 0.01 -11.03 9.81
C ASP A 125 1.09 -10.09 9.24
N PHE A 126 1.08 -8.86 9.72
CA PHE A 126 2.04 -7.79 9.44
C PHE A 126 1.99 -6.77 10.59
N PRO A 127 3.07 -6.00 10.86
CA PRO A 127 3.05 -5.01 11.92
C PRO A 127 2.18 -3.80 11.54
N LYS A 128 1.78 -3.02 12.55
CA LYS A 128 1.05 -1.75 12.34
C LYS A 128 1.93 -0.66 11.72
N THR A 129 3.22 -0.70 12.04
CA THR A 129 4.24 0.26 11.58
C THR A 129 5.45 -0.51 11.11
N VAL A 130 6.09 -0.01 10.05
CA VAL A 130 7.35 -0.59 9.57
C VAL A 130 8.45 -0.31 10.61
N THR A 131 9.08 -1.36 11.11
CA THR A 131 10.32 -1.26 11.89
C THR A 131 11.51 -1.73 11.04
N PRO A 132 12.74 -1.33 11.37
CA PRO A 132 13.94 -1.83 10.68
C PRO A 132 14.00 -3.37 10.68
N GLU A 133 13.69 -4.03 11.79
CA GLU A 133 13.73 -5.50 11.92
C GLU A 133 12.70 -6.16 11.01
N PHE A 134 11.48 -5.64 10.98
CA PHE A 134 10.46 -6.12 10.06
C PHE A 134 10.90 -5.90 8.61
N LEU A 135 11.47 -4.75 8.29
CA LEU A 135 11.88 -4.41 6.93
C LEU A 135 13.01 -5.34 6.44
N LEU A 136 13.94 -5.73 7.31
CA LEU A 136 14.98 -6.71 6.99
C LEU A 136 14.37 -8.11 6.76
N VAL A 137 13.44 -8.55 7.60
CA VAL A 137 12.69 -9.80 7.42
C VAL A 137 11.90 -9.77 6.09
N ASP A 138 11.30 -8.63 5.77
CA ASP A 138 10.55 -8.45 4.54
C ASP A 138 11.47 -8.47 3.31
N LEU A 139 12.66 -7.88 3.40
CA LEU A 139 13.68 -7.97 2.36
C LEU A 139 14.04 -9.44 2.08
N PHE A 140 14.38 -10.23 3.10
CA PHE A 140 14.69 -11.66 2.92
C PHE A 140 13.51 -12.45 2.32
N ASN A 141 12.28 -12.12 2.72
CA ASN A 141 11.08 -12.76 2.18
C ASN A 141 10.86 -12.50 0.69
N ASN A 142 11.35 -11.36 0.17
CA ASN A 142 10.97 -10.80 -1.12
C ASN A 142 12.13 -10.53 -2.06
N VAL A 143 13.39 -10.77 -1.67
CA VAL A 143 14.59 -10.42 -2.46
C VAL A 143 14.52 -10.93 -3.91
N LYS A 144 13.94 -12.11 -4.13
CA LYS A 144 13.78 -12.72 -5.46
C LYS A 144 12.90 -11.93 -6.43
N HIS A 145 12.12 -10.97 -5.92
CA HIS A 145 11.24 -10.11 -6.69
C HIS A 145 11.85 -8.73 -6.96
N LEU A 146 13.08 -8.48 -6.48
CA LEU A 146 13.78 -7.23 -6.71
C LEU A 146 14.55 -7.28 -8.03
N ALA A 147 14.61 -6.16 -8.74
CA ALA A 147 15.44 -5.98 -9.93
C ALA A 147 16.90 -5.62 -9.54
N GLU A 148 17.43 -6.29 -8.51
CA GLU A 148 18.73 -6.02 -7.90
C GLU A 148 19.65 -7.23 -8.04
N ASN A 149 20.95 -7.07 -7.76
CA ASN A 149 21.81 -8.23 -7.56
C ASN A 149 21.44 -8.91 -6.23
N HIS A 150 20.71 -10.03 -6.32
CA HIS A 150 20.17 -10.72 -5.14
C HIS A 150 21.27 -11.23 -4.20
N GLU A 151 22.41 -11.66 -4.73
CA GLU A 151 23.51 -12.18 -3.91
C GLU A 151 24.17 -11.08 -3.09
N ASP A 152 24.45 -9.93 -3.71
CA ASP A 152 25.02 -8.77 -3.02
C ASP A 152 24.06 -8.19 -1.98
N VAL A 153 22.77 -8.06 -2.32
CA VAL A 153 21.75 -7.59 -1.39
C VAL A 153 21.62 -8.55 -0.21
N LEU A 154 21.59 -9.87 -0.45
CA LEU A 154 21.52 -10.86 0.61
C LEU A 154 22.75 -10.83 1.51
N ARG A 155 23.96 -10.71 0.94
CA ARG A 155 25.20 -10.61 1.70
C ARG A 155 25.16 -9.39 2.63
N ARG A 156 24.88 -8.21 2.09
CA ARG A 156 24.81 -6.97 2.88
C ARG A 156 23.65 -6.98 3.89
N ALA A 157 22.54 -7.62 3.57
CA ALA A 157 21.43 -7.80 4.50
C ALA A 157 21.81 -8.71 5.68
N LYS A 158 22.61 -9.76 5.45
CA LYS A 158 23.16 -10.59 6.52
C LYS A 158 24.13 -9.80 7.39
N ASP A 159 25.03 -9.03 6.79
CA ASP A 159 25.94 -8.15 7.55
C ASP A 159 25.14 -7.16 8.41
N ARG A 160 24.11 -6.53 7.82
CA ARG A 160 23.21 -5.63 8.55
C ARG A 160 22.48 -6.30 9.70
N ALA A 161 22.11 -7.58 9.58
CA ALA A 161 21.40 -8.31 10.64
C ALA A 161 22.22 -8.41 11.92
N VAL A 162 23.55 -8.52 11.81
CA VAL A 162 24.47 -8.66 12.95
C VAL A 162 24.50 -7.39 13.81
N ASP A 163 24.37 -6.22 13.17
CA ASP A 163 24.39 -4.92 13.86
C ASP A 163 23.04 -4.53 14.49
N MET A 164 22.00 -5.36 14.32
CA MET A 164 20.64 -5.05 14.78
C MET A 164 20.34 -5.67 16.15
N ASN A 165 19.24 -5.23 16.75
CA ASN A 165 18.77 -5.82 17.99
C ASN A 165 18.33 -7.27 17.76
N ALA A 166 19.16 -8.22 18.17
CA ALA A 166 18.94 -9.66 17.98
C ALA A 166 17.57 -10.14 18.48
N LYS A 167 17.14 -9.68 19.67
CA LYS A 167 15.86 -10.08 20.27
C LYS A 167 14.68 -9.56 19.44
N ALA A 168 14.74 -8.31 18.99
CA ALA A 168 13.70 -7.72 18.16
C ALA A 168 13.67 -8.36 16.77
N LEU A 169 14.84 -8.65 16.18
CA LEU A 169 14.94 -9.29 14.87
C LEU A 169 14.42 -10.74 14.89
N ARG A 170 14.77 -11.53 15.91
CA ARG A 170 14.22 -12.88 16.12
C ARG A 170 12.70 -12.85 16.21
N LYS A 171 12.16 -11.94 17.04
CA LYS A 171 10.71 -11.75 17.18
C LYS A 171 10.03 -11.38 15.86
N ALA A 172 10.65 -10.52 15.06
CA ALA A 172 10.13 -10.16 13.74
C ALA A 172 10.17 -11.35 12.77
N ALA A 173 11.26 -12.12 12.77
CA ALA A 173 11.42 -13.31 11.94
C ALA A 173 10.40 -14.40 12.27
N ASP A 174 10.21 -14.70 13.57
CA ASP A 174 9.25 -15.69 14.04
C ASP A 174 7.83 -15.37 13.58
N LYS A 175 7.49 -14.08 13.63
CA LYS A 175 6.15 -13.59 13.36
C LYS A 175 5.86 -13.36 11.88
N TYR A 176 6.83 -12.87 11.12
CA TYR A 176 6.63 -12.39 9.75
C TYR A 176 7.49 -13.08 8.69
N GLY A 177 8.49 -13.87 9.10
CA GLY A 177 9.40 -14.58 8.21
C GLY A 177 8.78 -15.83 7.58
N LYS A 178 9.09 -16.06 6.30
CA LYS A 178 8.95 -17.38 5.67
C LYS A 178 9.96 -18.35 6.29
N ILE A 179 9.75 -19.66 6.11
CA ILE A 179 10.62 -20.72 6.64
C ILE A 179 12.10 -20.46 6.30
N GLY A 180 12.40 -20.11 5.05
CA GLY A 180 13.78 -19.79 4.64
C GLY A 180 14.37 -18.59 5.38
N THR A 181 13.59 -17.52 5.53
CA THR A 181 13.98 -16.30 6.27
C THR A 181 14.26 -16.59 7.74
N LYS A 182 13.42 -17.42 8.38
CA LYS A 182 13.62 -17.85 9.78
C LYS A 182 14.97 -18.56 9.95
N LYS A 183 15.25 -19.55 9.09
CA LYS A 183 16.52 -20.28 9.10
C LYS A 183 17.73 -19.36 8.90
N ILE A 184 17.64 -18.40 7.97
CA ILE A 184 18.70 -17.41 7.74
C ILE A 184 18.94 -16.61 9.03
N ILE A 185 17.91 -16.03 9.62
CA ILE A 185 18.06 -15.19 10.80
C ILE A 185 18.53 -15.99 12.02
N GLU A 186 18.00 -17.20 12.22
CA GLU A 186 18.47 -18.11 13.28
C GLU A 186 19.97 -18.39 13.16
N SER A 187 20.48 -18.61 11.95
CA SER A 187 21.92 -18.86 11.72
C SER A 187 22.82 -17.65 11.99
N LEU A 188 22.27 -16.43 12.03
CA LEU A 188 23.03 -15.19 12.23
C LEU A 188 23.02 -14.71 13.69
N LEU A 189 22.01 -15.10 14.46
CA LEU A 189 21.78 -14.61 15.83
C LEU A 189 22.39 -15.54 16.90
N VAL A 190 23.58 -16.08 16.64
CA VAL A 190 24.32 -16.97 17.54
C VAL A 190 24.47 -16.36 18.93
#